data_AF-A0A1H8D391-F1
#
_entry.id   AF-A0A1H8D391-F1
#
_cell.length_a   1.000
_cell.length_b   1.000
_cell.length_c   1.000
_cell.angle_alpha   90.00
_cell.angle_beta   90.00
_cell.angle_gamma   90.00
#
_symmetry.space_group_name_H-M   'P 1'
#
loop_
_entity.id
_entity.type
_entity.pdbx_description
1 polymer ?
#
loop_
_entity_poly.entity_id
_entity_poly.type
_entity_poly.pdbx_seq_one_letter_code
_entity_poly.pdbx_strand_id
1 'polypeptide(L)'
;MKNIITLAVLLISLIINAQVGINNTSPKATLDITAKTNNGTKPEGLIAPRLSGDQIQSGDVQYDTAQKGAIIYALSAATSPSTKTANINAEGYYYFDGSLWQKLSNSSVPAVVVTSSALNGVYKAGTAMTVSNTFTVTLTNNSFSTATIAFSTSDLVLSGVTGLSVASVSTASSTLIAGASVTVTYTLSGTPASSGTLAATWTKLSLSSVKTAMVSPNAVCASGQWSSVSPAIGTNGLRTGTTYSAVYSIPYTMGAGNLPAESYTSNGLTFTLTNTNPISSSGNLTYSISGTYTGTDKGMISFTTQAGCTVKFGVTYTASYSFNISSYNGVSNGTFNVYQSYSSNDPSLNYASTVPKSVWVPLNGNYITTGSASCTITGYNHGYVDFFGQHLLSGQNANFNNSSNPLTQNTYGTWIEACYGCSPITTTNGSGSLTLTYIHP
;
A
#
# COMPACT_ATOMS: atom_id res chain seq x y z
N MET A 1 67.55 -37.60 46.23
CA MET A 1 66.37 -38.05 45.45
C MET A 1 65.04 -37.86 46.18
N LYS A 2 64.91 -38.16 47.49
CA LYS A 2 63.65 -37.97 48.25
C LYS A 2 63.09 -36.53 48.22
N ASN A 3 63.94 -35.50 48.34
CA ASN A 3 63.50 -34.11 48.42
C ASN A 3 63.01 -33.52 47.07
N ILE A 4 63.47 -34.09 45.94
CA ILE A 4 63.09 -33.66 44.59
C ILE A 4 61.66 -34.13 44.29
N ILE A 5 61.28 -35.31 44.75
CA ILE A 5 59.93 -35.86 44.56
C ILE A 5 58.90 -35.02 45.32
N THR A 6 59.21 -34.61 46.55
CA THR A 6 58.31 -33.76 47.35
C THR A 6 58.11 -32.38 46.72
N LEU A 7 59.18 -31.76 46.20
CA LEU A 7 59.10 -30.48 45.52
C LEU A 7 58.33 -30.57 44.20
N ALA A 8 58.51 -31.66 43.44
CA ALA A 8 57.73 -31.91 42.23
C ALA A 8 56.23 -32.06 42.53
N VAL A 9 55.87 -32.80 43.59
CA VAL A 9 54.46 -32.95 44.01
C VAL A 9 53.86 -31.59 44.46
N LEU A 10 54.63 -30.75 45.16
CA LEU A 10 54.21 -29.41 45.57
C LEU A 10 54.03 -28.46 44.38
N LEU A 11 54.87 -28.57 43.35
CA LEU A 11 54.74 -27.77 42.12
C LEU A 11 53.56 -28.23 41.26
N ILE A 12 53.22 -29.53 41.29
CA ILE A 12 52.06 -30.10 40.59
C ILE A 12 50.73 -29.66 41.21
N SER A 13 50.66 -29.40 42.53
CA SER A 13 49.42 -28.92 43.14
C SER A 13 49.06 -27.48 42.76
N LEU A 14 50.04 -26.67 42.29
CA LEU A 14 49.83 -25.29 41.85
C LEU A 14 49.09 -25.18 40.50
N ILE A 15 48.98 -26.28 39.74
CA ILE A 15 48.35 -26.31 38.41
C ILE A 15 47.00 -27.03 38.39
N ILE A 16 46.52 -27.53 39.54
CA ILE A 16 45.22 -28.21 39.65
C ILE A 16 44.14 -27.14 39.84
N ASN A 17 43.38 -26.86 38.79
CA ASN A 17 42.20 -26.02 38.87
C ASN A 17 41.04 -26.81 39.48
N ALA A 18 40.45 -26.33 40.57
CA ALA A 18 39.17 -26.82 41.08
C ALA A 18 38.02 -26.35 40.15
N GLN A 19 37.94 -26.93 38.95
CA GLN A 19 36.85 -26.65 38.02
C GLN A 19 35.54 -27.15 38.64
N VAL A 20 34.66 -26.23 39.04
CA VAL A 20 33.35 -26.56 39.63
C VAL A 20 32.26 -26.58 38.56
N GLY A 21 32.18 -27.70 37.85
CA GLY A 21 31.00 -28.10 37.11
C GLY A 21 30.72 -29.58 37.37
N ILE A 22 29.45 -29.96 37.40
CA ILE A 22 29.07 -31.38 37.54
C ILE A 22 28.97 -31.94 36.14
N ASN A 23 29.82 -32.93 35.83
CA ASN A 23 29.90 -33.55 34.51
C ASN A 23 30.25 -32.55 33.38
N ASN A 24 30.95 -31.46 33.70
CA ASN A 24 31.33 -30.41 32.75
C ASN A 24 32.84 -30.08 32.84
N THR A 25 33.58 -30.28 31.73
CA THR A 25 35.02 -30.04 31.63
C THR A 25 35.41 -28.59 31.34
N SER A 26 34.43 -27.73 31.00
CA SER A 26 34.61 -26.30 30.80
C SER A 26 33.39 -25.53 31.30
N PRO A 27 33.21 -25.43 32.64
CA PRO A 27 32.08 -24.74 33.24
C PRO A 27 32.02 -23.26 32.86
N LYS A 28 30.83 -22.76 32.50
CA LYS A 28 30.60 -21.34 32.16
C LYS A 28 29.99 -20.52 33.30
N ALA A 29 29.69 -21.16 34.43
CA ALA A 29 29.17 -20.55 35.65
C ALA A 29 29.78 -21.25 36.88
N THR A 30 29.59 -20.67 38.06
CA THR A 30 30.07 -21.26 39.34
C THR A 30 29.49 -22.65 39.62
N LEU A 31 28.28 -22.94 39.12
CA LEU A 31 27.71 -24.27 39.05
C LEU A 31 27.14 -24.48 37.65
N ASP A 32 27.86 -25.23 36.83
CA ASP A 32 27.42 -25.64 35.49
C ASP A 32 27.26 -27.17 35.46
N ILE A 33 26.04 -27.64 35.18
CA ILE A 33 25.67 -29.06 35.21
C ILE A 33 25.37 -29.51 33.79
N THR A 34 26.22 -30.34 33.22
CA THR A 34 25.99 -30.93 31.90
C THR A 34 25.32 -32.29 32.04
N ALA A 35 24.29 -32.55 31.22
CA ALA A 35 23.59 -33.83 31.22
C ALA A 35 24.55 -35.01 30.97
N LYS A 36 24.42 -36.10 31.73
CA LYS A 36 25.24 -37.31 31.55
C LYS A 36 24.80 -38.10 30.32
N THR A 37 23.51 -38.08 30.02
CA THR A 37 22.90 -38.67 28.84
C THR A 37 21.97 -37.67 28.17
N ASN A 38 21.94 -37.65 26.84
CA ASN A 38 21.08 -36.75 26.04
C ASN A 38 20.00 -37.51 25.25
N ASN A 39 19.77 -38.78 25.59
CA ASN A 39 18.89 -39.71 24.87
C ASN A 39 17.66 -40.13 25.71
N GLY A 40 17.44 -39.50 26.86
CA GLY A 40 16.28 -39.77 27.74
C GLY A 40 16.32 -41.11 28.49
N THR A 41 17.45 -41.83 28.48
CA THR A 41 17.57 -43.13 29.18
C THR A 41 17.77 -43.02 30.68
N LYS A 42 18.12 -41.83 31.18
CA LYS A 42 18.24 -41.52 32.61
C LYS A 42 17.63 -40.15 32.90
N PRO A 43 17.08 -39.95 34.11
CA PRO A 43 16.64 -38.64 34.55
C PRO A 43 17.85 -37.71 34.71
N GLU A 44 17.73 -36.50 34.19
CA GLU A 44 18.73 -35.42 34.29
C GLU A 44 18.07 -34.22 34.97
N GLY A 45 18.81 -33.45 35.78
CA GLY A 45 18.30 -32.24 36.42
C GLY A 45 18.93 -31.92 37.77
N LEU A 46 18.49 -30.81 38.36
CA LEU A 46 18.82 -30.38 39.72
C LEU A 46 17.61 -30.61 40.63
N ILE A 47 17.81 -31.29 41.75
CA ILE A 47 16.81 -31.41 42.81
C ILE A 47 17.24 -30.50 43.97
N ALA A 48 16.47 -29.45 44.25
CA ALA A 48 16.68 -28.61 45.43
C ALA A 48 16.28 -29.35 46.74
N PRO A 49 16.73 -28.89 47.91
CA PRO A 49 16.25 -29.43 49.19
C PRO A 49 14.72 -29.44 49.27
N ARG A 50 14.16 -30.58 49.69
CA ARG A 50 12.72 -30.83 49.81
C ARG A 50 12.31 -30.81 51.28
N LEU A 51 11.40 -29.90 51.64
CA LEU A 51 10.95 -29.68 53.02
C LEU A 51 9.43 -29.43 53.01
N SER A 52 8.70 -29.81 54.06
CA SER A 52 7.30 -29.36 54.22
C SER A 52 7.24 -27.85 54.52
N GLY A 53 6.10 -27.21 54.27
CA GLY A 53 5.93 -25.79 54.62
C GLY A 53 6.25 -25.50 56.10
N ASP A 54 5.84 -26.39 57.01
CA ASP A 54 6.11 -26.28 58.45
C ASP A 54 7.61 -26.44 58.78
N GLN A 55 8.33 -27.32 58.08
CA GLN A 55 9.78 -27.48 58.25
C GLN A 55 10.51 -26.21 57.80
N ILE A 56 10.09 -25.59 56.71
CA ILE A 56 10.66 -24.34 56.21
C ILE A 56 10.42 -23.22 57.22
N GLN A 57 9.20 -23.11 57.74
CA GLN A 57 8.84 -22.14 58.77
C GLN A 57 9.64 -22.33 60.06
N SER A 58 9.87 -23.57 60.50
CA SER A 58 10.68 -23.84 61.70
C SER A 58 12.12 -23.30 61.57
N GLY A 59 12.60 -23.15 60.33
CA GLY A 59 13.91 -22.59 59.99
C GLY A 59 13.94 -21.07 59.85
N ASP A 60 12.84 -20.33 60.11
CA ASP A 60 12.73 -18.89 59.83
C ASP A 60 13.91 -18.05 60.36
N VAL A 61 14.45 -18.39 61.53
CA VAL A 61 15.58 -17.68 62.14
C VAL A 61 16.89 -17.88 61.34
N GLN A 62 16.99 -18.96 60.56
CA GLN A 62 18.17 -19.33 59.77
C GLN A 62 18.18 -18.73 58.36
N TYR A 63 17.07 -18.13 57.91
CA TYR A 63 16.95 -17.50 56.59
C TYR A 63 16.98 -15.98 56.71
N ASP A 64 18.17 -15.40 56.63
CA ASP A 64 18.41 -13.96 56.65
C ASP A 64 18.98 -13.48 55.30
N THR A 65 19.49 -12.25 55.26
CA THR A 65 20.08 -11.62 54.07
C THR A 65 21.08 -12.53 53.35
N ALA A 66 21.87 -13.32 54.07
CA ALA A 66 22.88 -14.20 53.48
C ALA A 66 22.29 -15.38 52.69
N GLN A 67 21.03 -15.77 52.96
CA GLN A 67 20.31 -16.84 52.25
C GLN A 67 19.40 -16.30 51.14
N LYS A 68 19.46 -15.00 50.82
CA LYS A 68 18.72 -14.45 49.67
C LYS A 68 19.11 -15.18 48.39
N GLY A 69 18.11 -15.66 47.65
CA GLY A 69 18.27 -16.49 46.46
C GLY A 69 18.33 -17.99 46.73
N ALA A 70 18.24 -18.45 47.99
CA ALA A 70 18.11 -19.87 48.31
C ALA A 70 16.85 -20.44 47.66
N ILE A 71 16.97 -21.58 46.97
CA ILE A 71 15.87 -22.28 46.32
C ILE A 71 15.59 -23.58 47.06
N ILE A 72 14.32 -23.84 47.33
CA ILE A 72 13.84 -25.07 47.95
C ILE A 72 12.57 -25.54 47.24
N TYR A 73 12.22 -26.81 47.44
CA TYR A 73 10.94 -27.36 47.04
C TYR A 73 10.10 -27.64 48.28
N ALA A 74 8.99 -26.91 48.43
CA ALA A 74 8.02 -27.15 49.48
C ALA A 74 7.14 -28.35 49.12
N LEU A 75 7.04 -29.33 50.01
CA LEU A 75 6.20 -30.53 49.85
C LEU A 75 4.72 -30.27 50.18
N SER A 76 4.43 -29.22 50.91
CA SER A 76 3.09 -28.85 51.37
C SER A 76 3.02 -27.36 51.74
N ALA A 77 1.82 -26.85 51.95
CA ALA A 77 1.62 -25.55 52.58
C ALA A 77 2.17 -25.51 54.01
N ALA A 78 2.51 -24.32 54.51
CA ALA A 78 2.72 -24.07 55.94
C ALA A 78 1.36 -23.94 56.63
N THR A 79 1.17 -24.68 57.72
CA THR A 79 -0.12 -24.82 58.41
C THR A 79 -0.47 -23.58 59.23
N SER A 80 0.53 -22.84 59.71
CA SER A 80 0.35 -21.61 60.50
C SER A 80 1.42 -20.59 60.12
N PRO A 81 1.40 -20.07 58.87
CA PRO A 81 2.51 -19.37 58.28
C PRO A 81 2.94 -18.13 59.08
N SER A 82 4.24 -17.95 59.19
CA SER A 82 4.85 -16.71 59.66
C SER A 82 4.84 -15.65 58.55
N THR A 83 5.34 -14.45 58.84
CA THR A 83 5.59 -13.46 57.79
C THR A 83 6.45 -14.04 56.68
N LYS A 84 7.58 -14.70 56.99
CA LYS A 84 8.51 -15.23 55.97
C LYS A 84 7.89 -16.33 55.11
N THR A 85 7.03 -17.16 55.67
CA THR A 85 6.42 -18.32 54.99
C THR A 85 5.01 -18.06 54.46
N ALA A 86 4.52 -16.82 54.53
CA ALA A 86 3.18 -16.42 54.12
C ALA A 86 2.76 -16.91 52.72
N ASN A 87 3.69 -17.01 51.77
CA ASN A 87 3.37 -17.43 50.40
C ASN A 87 3.53 -18.95 50.15
N ILE A 88 3.99 -19.74 51.13
CA ILE A 88 4.10 -21.20 51.01
C ILE A 88 2.73 -21.83 51.27
N ASN A 89 1.83 -21.67 50.30
CA ASN A 89 0.43 -22.07 50.37
C ASN A 89 0.11 -23.40 49.66
N ALA A 90 1.08 -24.01 49.00
CA ALA A 90 0.93 -25.30 48.31
C ALA A 90 2.31 -25.88 48.01
N GLU A 91 2.34 -27.14 47.56
CA GLU A 91 3.54 -27.76 47.01
C GLU A 91 4.13 -26.92 45.85
N GLY A 92 5.46 -26.90 45.72
CA GLY A 92 6.17 -26.29 44.59
C GLY A 92 7.55 -25.75 44.93
N TYR A 93 8.22 -25.17 43.93
CA TYR A 93 9.49 -24.49 44.13
C TYR A 93 9.30 -23.08 44.71
N TYR A 94 10.18 -22.69 45.63
CA TYR A 94 10.21 -21.39 46.28
C TYR A 94 11.64 -20.85 46.34
N TYR A 95 11.81 -19.54 46.21
CA TYR A 95 13.08 -18.87 46.50
C TYR A 95 12.92 -17.84 47.63
N PHE A 96 13.95 -17.65 48.44
CA PHE A 96 13.94 -16.62 49.49
C PHE A 96 14.36 -15.26 48.92
N ASP A 97 13.51 -14.24 49.00
CA ASP A 97 13.81 -12.90 48.46
C ASP A 97 14.58 -11.98 49.43
N GLY A 98 14.86 -12.49 50.64
CA GLY A 98 15.46 -11.76 51.77
C GLY A 98 14.43 -11.38 52.84
N SER A 99 13.14 -11.55 52.59
CA SER A 99 12.05 -11.23 53.53
C SER A 99 10.95 -12.30 53.52
N LEU A 100 10.56 -12.76 52.34
CA LEU A 100 9.51 -13.74 52.12
C LEU A 100 10.04 -14.88 51.24
N TRP A 101 9.51 -16.07 51.45
CA TRP A 101 9.55 -17.11 50.45
C TRP A 101 8.62 -16.72 49.30
N GLN A 102 9.13 -16.71 48.08
CA GLN A 102 8.39 -16.41 46.86
C GLN A 102 8.22 -17.67 46.06
N LYS A 103 6.98 -17.99 45.66
CA LYS A 103 6.73 -19.16 44.82
C LYS A 103 7.38 -18.92 43.45
N LEU A 104 8.19 -19.86 43.00
CA LEU A 104 8.60 -19.98 41.60
C LEU A 104 7.39 -20.48 40.83
N SER A 105 6.45 -19.57 40.57
CA SER A 105 5.24 -19.84 39.81
C SER A 105 5.28 -19.11 38.48
N ASN A 106 4.79 -19.77 37.45
CA ASN A 106 4.31 -19.14 36.25
C ASN A 106 3.20 -18.20 36.72
N SER A 107 3.33 -16.87 36.53
CA SER A 107 2.26 -15.91 36.87
C SER A 107 0.91 -16.51 36.49
N SER A 108 0.05 -16.78 37.47
CA SER A 108 -1.20 -17.52 37.25
C SER A 108 -2.20 -16.73 36.41
N VAL A 109 -2.02 -15.41 36.33
CA VAL A 109 -2.83 -14.51 35.51
C VAL A 109 -2.13 -14.32 34.16
N PRO A 110 -2.77 -14.71 33.05
CA PRO A 110 -2.24 -14.41 31.74
C PRO A 110 -2.11 -12.90 31.52
N ALA A 111 -0.93 -12.43 31.15
CA ALA A 111 -0.64 -11.03 30.85
C ALA A 111 -0.66 -10.81 29.34
N VAL A 112 -1.85 -10.61 28.78
CA VAL A 112 -2.03 -10.33 27.35
C VAL A 112 -1.95 -8.83 27.12
N VAL A 113 -1.21 -8.42 26.07
CA VAL A 113 -1.07 -7.01 25.68
C VAL A 113 -1.37 -6.84 24.19
N VAL A 114 -1.82 -5.63 23.81
CA VAL A 114 -1.89 -5.22 22.39
C VAL A 114 -0.49 -4.76 21.97
N THR A 115 0.13 -5.48 21.02
CA THR A 115 1.46 -5.12 20.50
C THR A 115 1.38 -4.28 19.24
N SER A 116 0.34 -4.43 18.44
CA SER A 116 0.08 -3.56 17.29
C SER A 116 -1.41 -3.50 16.94
N SER A 117 -1.81 -2.44 16.26
CA SER A 117 -3.14 -2.35 15.65
C SER A 117 -3.16 -1.34 14.51
N ALA A 118 -4.03 -1.56 13.53
CA ALA A 118 -4.17 -0.69 12.36
C ALA A 118 -5.61 -0.67 11.85
N LEU A 119 -6.00 0.47 11.28
CA LEU A 119 -7.22 0.62 10.50
C LEU A 119 -6.80 0.73 9.03
N ASN A 120 -7.08 -0.31 8.25
CA ASN A 120 -6.53 -0.53 6.92
C ASN A 120 -7.58 -0.28 5.84
N GLY A 121 -7.13 0.12 4.65
CA GLY A 121 -7.98 0.36 3.49
C GLY A 121 -8.19 1.83 3.18
N VAL A 122 -8.81 2.09 2.03
CA VAL A 122 -9.17 3.44 1.58
C VAL A 122 -10.65 3.65 1.88
N TYR A 123 -10.97 4.81 2.45
CA TYR A 123 -12.33 5.15 2.86
C TYR A 123 -12.81 6.35 2.05
N LYS A 124 -13.91 6.17 1.31
CA LYS A 124 -14.55 7.22 0.51
C LYS A 124 -16.04 7.29 0.79
N ALA A 125 -16.57 8.48 1.00
CA ALA A 125 -17.99 8.70 1.22
C ALA A 125 -18.81 8.20 0.02
N GLY A 126 -19.94 7.54 0.27
CA GLY A 126 -20.79 6.98 -0.77
C GLY A 126 -20.20 5.77 -1.52
N THR A 127 -18.99 5.33 -1.20
CA THR A 127 -18.37 4.12 -1.77
C THR A 127 -18.46 2.98 -0.77
N ALA A 128 -19.03 1.86 -1.20
CA ALA A 128 -19.12 0.66 -0.35
C ALA A 128 -17.72 0.15 0.02
N MET A 129 -17.56 -0.26 1.28
CA MET A 129 -16.35 -0.92 1.76
C MET A 129 -16.10 -2.23 1.02
N THR A 130 -14.83 -2.55 0.83
CA THR A 130 -14.37 -3.81 0.25
C THR A 130 -13.73 -4.69 1.32
N VAL A 131 -13.35 -5.91 0.95
CA VAL A 131 -12.61 -6.83 1.82
C VAL A 131 -11.25 -6.28 2.30
N SER A 132 -10.75 -5.21 1.66
CA SER A 132 -9.53 -4.53 2.08
C SER A 132 -9.74 -3.57 3.26
N ASN A 133 -10.98 -3.17 3.54
CA ASN A 133 -11.32 -2.32 4.68
C ASN A 133 -11.39 -3.17 5.95
N THR A 134 -10.33 -3.13 6.75
CA THR A 134 -10.20 -3.98 7.93
C THR A 134 -9.63 -3.22 9.12
N PHE A 135 -9.92 -3.69 10.32
CA PHE A 135 -9.16 -3.34 11.51
C PHE A 135 -8.38 -4.56 11.96
N THR A 136 -7.07 -4.43 12.16
CA THR A 136 -6.21 -5.50 12.66
C THR A 136 -5.72 -5.17 14.06
N VAL A 137 -5.64 -6.18 14.91
CA VAL A 137 -5.04 -6.09 16.25
C VAL A 137 -4.18 -7.31 16.51
N THR A 138 -2.96 -7.08 16.98
CA THR A 138 -2.05 -8.15 17.40
C THR A 138 -1.98 -8.18 18.90
N LEU A 139 -2.23 -9.36 19.46
CA LEU A 139 -2.16 -9.65 20.89
C LEU A 139 -1.00 -10.58 21.15
N THR A 140 -0.25 -10.31 22.21
CA THR A 140 0.87 -11.14 22.65
C THR A 140 0.69 -11.51 24.11
N ASN A 141 0.90 -12.78 24.43
CA ASN A 141 0.92 -13.26 25.82
C ASN A 141 2.33 -13.09 26.40
N ASN A 142 2.52 -12.06 27.22
CA ASN A 142 3.79 -11.75 27.90
C ASN A 142 3.91 -12.43 29.27
N SER A 143 3.10 -13.45 29.55
CA SER A 143 3.19 -14.25 30.76
C SER A 143 3.62 -15.69 30.48
N PHE A 144 3.78 -16.46 31.55
CA PHE A 144 4.06 -17.90 31.50
C PHE A 144 2.79 -18.77 31.62
N SER A 145 1.61 -18.15 31.68
CA SER A 145 0.31 -18.84 31.77
C SER A 145 -0.44 -18.74 30.45
N THR A 146 -1.13 -19.81 30.06
CA THR A 146 -1.88 -19.86 28.80
C THR A 146 -3.13 -18.97 28.88
N ALA A 147 -3.31 -18.09 27.90
CA ALA A 147 -4.51 -17.26 27.75
C ALA A 147 -5.43 -17.85 26.67
N THR A 148 -6.73 -17.99 26.95
CA THR A 148 -7.73 -18.25 25.90
C THR A 148 -8.64 -17.04 25.76
N ILE A 149 -8.70 -16.49 24.55
CA ILE A 149 -9.41 -15.24 24.25
C ILE A 149 -10.46 -15.55 23.18
N ALA A 150 -11.72 -15.25 23.46
CA ALA A 150 -12.79 -15.29 22.47
C ALA A 150 -12.93 -13.93 21.81
N PHE A 151 -13.18 -13.87 20.50
CA PHE A 151 -13.38 -12.63 19.75
C PHE A 151 -14.78 -12.55 19.16
N SER A 152 -15.32 -11.35 19.12
CA SER A 152 -16.65 -11.07 18.58
C SER A 152 -16.64 -9.76 17.81
N THR A 153 -17.55 -9.59 16.85
CA THR A 153 -17.67 -8.32 16.10
C THR A 153 -17.99 -7.14 17.02
N SER A 154 -18.64 -7.37 18.17
CA SER A 154 -18.89 -6.34 19.19
C SER A 154 -17.64 -5.86 19.94
N ASP A 155 -16.51 -6.56 19.82
CA ASP A 155 -15.25 -6.11 20.42
C ASP A 155 -14.71 -4.85 19.69
N LEU A 156 -15.23 -4.53 18.50
CA LEU A 156 -14.86 -3.36 17.71
C LEU A 156 -16.08 -2.45 17.48
N VAL A 157 -15.97 -1.19 17.93
CA VAL A 157 -16.99 -0.17 17.74
C VAL A 157 -16.50 0.88 16.74
N LEU A 158 -17.31 1.18 15.73
CA LEU A 158 -17.05 2.23 14.75
C LEU A 158 -17.83 3.49 15.13
N SER A 159 -17.21 4.66 14.98
CA SER A 159 -17.82 5.95 15.28
C SER A 159 -17.28 7.08 14.39
N GLY A 160 -17.89 8.26 14.46
CA GLY A 160 -17.50 9.46 13.70
C GLY A 160 -18.08 9.54 12.28
N VAL A 161 -18.39 8.40 11.65
CA VAL A 161 -19.10 8.32 10.36
C VAL A 161 -20.17 7.22 10.42
N THR A 162 -21.35 7.47 9.84
CA THR A 162 -22.49 6.55 9.82
C THR A 162 -22.52 5.67 8.56
N GLY A 163 -23.36 4.63 8.58
CA GLY A 163 -23.53 3.70 7.45
C GLY A 163 -22.54 2.53 7.43
N LEU A 164 -21.81 2.33 8.52
CA LEU A 164 -20.73 1.35 8.64
C LEU A 164 -21.01 0.33 9.75
N SER A 165 -20.51 -0.89 9.56
CA SER A 165 -20.62 -1.98 10.52
C SER A 165 -19.38 -2.88 10.49
N VAL A 166 -19.23 -3.70 11.53
CA VAL A 166 -18.21 -4.77 11.57
C VAL A 166 -18.86 -6.05 11.06
N ALA A 167 -18.41 -6.52 9.89
CA ALA A 167 -19.02 -7.65 9.19
C ALA A 167 -18.65 -9.00 9.79
N SER A 168 -17.37 -9.16 10.13
CA SER A 168 -16.85 -10.45 10.59
C SER A 168 -15.54 -10.27 11.37
N VAL A 169 -15.16 -11.33 12.07
CA VAL A 169 -13.87 -11.50 12.73
C VAL A 169 -13.20 -12.76 12.18
N SER A 170 -11.89 -12.71 11.92
CA SER A 170 -11.13 -13.80 11.28
C SER A 170 -11.08 -15.08 12.10
N THR A 171 -11.15 -14.97 13.43
CA THR A 171 -11.07 -16.09 14.38
C THR A 171 -12.00 -15.82 15.55
N ALA A 172 -12.83 -16.80 15.93
CA ALA A 172 -13.76 -16.67 17.05
C ALA A 172 -13.09 -16.89 18.42
N SER A 173 -11.95 -17.58 18.45
CA SER A 173 -11.14 -17.77 19.67
C SER A 173 -9.68 -18.07 19.33
N SER A 174 -8.78 -17.75 20.26
CA SER A 174 -7.37 -18.13 20.18
C SER A 174 -6.82 -18.49 21.56
N THR A 175 -5.98 -19.52 21.62
CA THR A 175 -5.25 -19.93 22.81
C THR A 175 -3.78 -19.60 22.65
N LEU A 176 -3.29 -18.66 23.45
CA LEU A 176 -1.92 -18.16 23.44
C LEU A 176 -1.12 -18.78 24.59
N ILE A 177 -0.15 -19.61 24.25
CA ILE A 177 0.90 -20.03 25.20
C ILE A 177 1.87 -18.86 25.49
N ALA A 178 2.80 -19.06 26.41
CA ALA A 178 3.81 -18.07 26.77
C ALA A 178 4.59 -17.56 25.54
N GLY A 179 4.64 -16.24 25.36
CA GLY A 179 5.32 -15.57 24.23
C GLY A 179 4.58 -15.66 22.89
N ALA A 180 3.48 -16.41 22.78
CA ALA A 180 2.73 -16.52 21.54
C ALA A 180 2.00 -15.22 21.20
N SER A 181 1.84 -14.97 19.91
CA SER A 181 1.07 -13.85 19.38
C SER A 181 -0.01 -14.31 18.41
N VAL A 182 -1.10 -13.57 18.35
CA VAL A 182 -2.16 -13.74 17.34
C VAL A 182 -2.54 -12.38 16.77
N THR A 183 -2.66 -12.30 15.44
CA THR A 183 -3.28 -11.16 14.77
C THR A 183 -4.72 -11.52 14.43
N VAL A 184 -5.64 -10.69 14.90
CA VAL A 184 -7.08 -10.82 14.62
C VAL A 184 -7.48 -9.71 13.66
N THR A 185 -8.20 -10.08 12.61
CA THR A 185 -8.68 -9.16 11.59
C THR A 185 -10.19 -9.04 11.67
N TYR A 186 -10.68 -7.82 11.81
CA TYR A 186 -12.08 -7.45 11.74
C TYR A 186 -12.36 -6.87 10.36
N THR A 187 -13.25 -7.51 9.59
CA THR A 187 -13.64 -7.00 8.27
C THR A 187 -14.76 -5.98 8.45
N LEU A 188 -14.61 -4.81 7.86
CA LEU A 188 -15.61 -3.76 7.91
C LEU A 188 -16.52 -3.84 6.69
N SER A 189 -17.76 -3.36 6.84
CA SER A 189 -18.75 -3.31 5.77
C SER A 189 -19.60 -2.05 5.84
N GLY A 190 -20.42 -1.87 4.81
CA GLY A 190 -21.32 -0.73 4.69
C GLY A 190 -20.79 0.31 3.71
N THR A 191 -21.49 1.44 3.65
CA THR A 191 -21.17 2.57 2.77
C THR A 191 -21.15 3.82 3.65
N PRO A 192 -19.99 4.50 3.81
CA PRO A 192 -19.93 5.69 4.65
C PRO A 192 -20.87 6.78 4.11
N ALA A 193 -21.78 7.27 4.93
CA ALA A 193 -22.80 8.23 4.48
C ALA A 193 -22.23 9.62 4.15
N SER A 194 -21.11 10.00 4.80
CA SER A 194 -20.47 11.30 4.65
C SER A 194 -18.95 11.19 4.78
N SER A 195 -18.24 12.22 4.36
CA SER A 195 -16.82 12.39 4.70
C SER A 195 -16.66 12.72 6.18
N GLY A 196 -15.50 12.42 6.76
CA GLY A 196 -15.21 12.71 8.16
C GLY A 196 -14.09 11.83 8.72
N THR A 197 -13.91 11.87 10.04
CA THR A 197 -12.96 11.00 10.73
C THR A 197 -13.67 9.76 11.23
N LEU A 198 -13.38 8.60 10.61
CA LEU A 198 -13.79 7.30 11.12
C LEU A 198 -12.87 6.92 12.29
N ALA A 199 -13.45 6.64 13.44
CA ALA A 199 -12.74 6.08 14.58
C ALA A 199 -13.18 4.63 14.83
N ALA A 200 -12.21 3.75 14.99
CA ALA A 200 -12.38 2.34 15.31
C ALA A 200 -11.79 2.09 16.71
N THR A 201 -12.65 1.76 17.66
CA THR A 201 -12.30 1.50 19.05
C THR A 201 -12.47 0.01 19.32
N TRP A 202 -11.35 -0.68 19.49
CA TRP A 202 -11.33 -2.08 19.88
C TRP A 202 -11.17 -2.20 21.39
N THR A 203 -11.99 -3.01 22.04
CA THR A 203 -11.88 -3.29 23.48
C THR A 203 -12.05 -4.77 23.80
N LYS A 204 -11.16 -5.32 24.63
CA LYS A 204 -11.26 -6.70 25.10
C LYS A 204 -10.39 -6.95 26.33
N LEU A 205 -10.90 -7.68 27.34
CA LEU A 205 -10.13 -8.02 28.57
C LEU A 205 -9.45 -6.79 29.20
N SER A 206 -10.17 -5.66 29.28
CA SER A 206 -9.65 -4.35 29.72
C SER A 206 -8.57 -3.72 28.84
N LEU A 207 -8.15 -4.36 27.75
CA LEU A 207 -7.31 -3.79 26.71
C LEU A 207 -8.15 -2.90 25.81
N SER A 208 -7.54 -1.83 25.30
CA SER A 208 -8.17 -0.93 24.36
C SER A 208 -7.17 -0.48 23.30
N SER A 209 -7.64 -0.35 22.07
CA SER A 209 -6.91 0.36 21.01
C SER A 209 -7.86 1.21 20.19
N VAL A 210 -7.44 2.43 19.89
CA VAL A 210 -8.18 3.36 19.03
C VAL A 210 -7.33 3.70 17.82
N LYS A 211 -7.91 3.54 16.63
CA LYS A 211 -7.32 4.03 15.39
C LYS A 211 -8.34 4.86 14.64
N THR A 212 -7.85 5.90 13.99
CA THR A 212 -8.66 6.80 13.18
C THR A 212 -8.19 6.79 11.74
N ALA A 213 -9.12 6.86 10.80
CA ALA A 213 -8.84 7.06 9.38
C ALA A 213 -9.76 8.14 8.84
N MET A 214 -9.28 8.89 7.85
CA MET A 214 -10.11 9.86 7.17
C MET A 214 -10.96 9.17 6.11
N VAL A 215 -12.28 9.33 6.19
CA VAL A 215 -13.20 9.06 5.10
C VAL A 215 -13.13 10.25 4.15
N SER A 216 -12.40 10.06 3.06
CA SER A 216 -12.26 11.08 2.03
C SER A 216 -13.61 11.33 1.37
N PRO A 217 -13.91 12.55 0.94
CA PRO A 217 -15.07 12.78 0.12
C PRO A 217 -14.94 12.11 -1.24
N ASN A 218 -16.08 11.88 -1.88
CA ASN A 218 -16.18 11.34 -3.23
C ASN A 218 -17.01 12.32 -4.05
N ALA A 219 -16.33 13.27 -4.67
CA ALA A 219 -16.94 14.32 -5.44
C ALA A 219 -17.19 13.87 -6.88
N VAL A 220 -18.36 14.24 -7.40
CA VAL A 220 -18.64 14.20 -8.84
C VAL A 220 -18.24 15.55 -9.40
N CYS A 221 -17.19 15.56 -10.22
CA CYS A 221 -16.55 16.78 -10.68
C CYS A 221 -16.79 16.98 -12.18
N ALA A 222 -17.08 18.22 -12.57
CA ALA A 222 -17.11 18.62 -13.97
C ALA A 222 -15.70 18.95 -14.47
N SER A 223 -15.56 19.25 -15.76
CA SER A 223 -14.31 19.77 -16.30
C SER A 223 -13.94 21.10 -15.62
N GLY A 224 -12.79 21.14 -14.97
CA GLY A 224 -12.28 22.36 -14.35
C GLY A 224 -11.78 23.37 -15.39
N GLN A 225 -11.71 24.64 -14.98
CA GLN A 225 -11.31 25.77 -15.80
C GLN A 225 -10.16 26.55 -15.13
N TRP A 226 -9.31 27.16 -15.96
CA TRP A 226 -8.24 28.04 -15.50
C TRP A 226 -8.78 29.44 -15.30
N SER A 227 -8.67 29.98 -14.08
CA SER A 227 -9.09 31.36 -13.80
C SER A 227 -7.96 32.37 -14.02
N SER A 228 -6.71 31.94 -13.86
CA SER A 228 -5.52 32.73 -14.19
C SER A 228 -4.35 31.79 -14.47
N VAL A 229 -3.51 32.12 -15.46
CA VAL A 229 -2.30 31.37 -15.80
C VAL A 229 -1.23 32.36 -16.28
N SER A 230 -0.05 32.32 -15.66
CA SER A 230 1.09 33.16 -15.99
C SER A 230 2.39 32.34 -15.99
N PRO A 231 3.18 32.33 -17.08
CA PRO A 231 2.84 32.86 -18.40
C PRO A 231 1.70 32.04 -19.04
N ALA A 232 0.99 32.62 -19.99
CA ALA A 232 -0.08 31.92 -20.70
C ALA A 232 0.42 30.62 -21.34
N ILE A 233 -0.31 29.53 -21.13
CA ILE A 233 -0.05 28.24 -21.76
C ILE A 233 -0.69 28.29 -23.15
N GLY A 234 0.02 28.89 -24.10
CA GLY A 234 -0.41 28.94 -25.50
C GLY A 234 -0.30 27.58 -26.21
N THR A 235 -0.24 27.61 -27.54
CA THR A 235 -0.17 26.44 -28.45
C THR A 235 1.03 25.48 -28.26
N ASN A 236 1.92 25.78 -27.33
CA ASN A 236 3.15 25.03 -27.09
C ASN A 236 3.16 24.30 -25.75
N GLY A 237 2.05 24.26 -25.00
CA GLY A 237 1.97 23.57 -23.71
C GLY A 237 2.97 24.06 -22.65
N LEU A 238 3.27 23.20 -21.67
CA LEU A 238 4.22 23.52 -20.60
C LEU A 238 5.66 23.47 -21.11
N ARG A 239 6.46 24.51 -20.83
CA ARG A 239 7.85 24.62 -21.28
C ARG A 239 8.85 24.36 -20.16
N THR A 240 9.82 23.48 -20.40
CA THR A 240 10.89 23.14 -19.46
C THR A 240 11.65 24.40 -19.06
N GLY A 241 11.94 24.54 -17.77
CA GLY A 241 12.60 25.72 -17.18
C GLY A 241 11.71 26.94 -17.01
N THR A 242 10.42 26.89 -17.40
CA THR A 242 9.50 28.02 -17.25
C THR A 242 8.79 27.98 -15.90
N THR A 243 8.79 29.10 -15.19
CA THR A 243 8.03 29.27 -13.94
C THR A 243 6.58 29.58 -14.25
N TYR A 244 5.67 28.76 -13.73
CA TYR A 244 4.23 28.94 -13.86
C TYR A 244 3.60 29.33 -12.53
N SER A 245 2.61 30.24 -12.60
CA SER A 245 1.69 30.60 -11.54
C SER A 245 0.27 30.58 -12.09
N ALA A 246 -0.60 29.76 -11.52
CA ALA A 246 -1.96 29.61 -12.03
C ALA A 246 -2.97 29.31 -10.92
N VAL A 247 -4.26 29.51 -11.24
CA VAL A 247 -5.37 29.07 -10.40
C VAL A 247 -6.30 28.20 -11.23
N TYR A 248 -6.58 27.00 -10.72
CA TYR A 248 -7.50 26.03 -11.33
C TYR A 248 -8.74 25.88 -10.48
N SER A 249 -9.91 25.93 -11.12
CA SER A 249 -11.21 25.85 -10.46
C SER A 249 -12.01 24.68 -11.02
N ILE A 250 -12.38 23.71 -10.18
CA ILE A 250 -13.11 22.50 -10.57
C ILE A 250 -14.50 22.51 -9.95
N PRO A 251 -15.56 22.66 -10.73
CA PRO A 251 -16.92 22.52 -10.21
C PRO A 251 -17.15 21.10 -9.71
N TYR A 252 -17.74 20.98 -8.52
CA TYR A 252 -18.04 19.70 -7.90
C TYR A 252 -19.44 19.67 -7.31
N THR A 253 -19.96 18.44 -7.18
CA THR A 253 -21.12 18.09 -6.37
C THR A 253 -20.76 16.91 -5.47
N MET A 254 -21.03 17.02 -4.17
CA MET A 254 -20.73 16.00 -3.15
C MET A 254 -21.59 16.20 -1.88
N GLY A 255 -21.43 15.36 -0.87
CA GLY A 255 -21.96 15.67 0.48
C GLY A 255 -21.14 16.78 1.14
N ALA A 256 -21.78 17.71 1.86
CA ALA A 256 -21.06 18.73 2.62
C ALA A 256 -20.08 18.09 3.63
N GLY A 257 -18.93 18.73 3.87
CA GLY A 257 -17.92 18.14 4.75
C GLY A 257 -16.60 18.89 4.80
N ASN A 258 -15.57 18.24 5.31
CA ASN A 258 -14.22 18.78 5.38
C ASN A 258 -13.32 18.10 4.36
N LEU A 259 -12.54 18.89 3.63
CA LEU A 259 -11.44 18.42 2.81
C LEU A 259 -10.14 18.51 3.61
N PRO A 260 -9.30 17.46 3.63
CA PRO A 260 -7.94 17.61 4.12
C PRO A 260 -7.17 18.65 3.30
N ALA A 261 -6.17 19.27 3.92
CA ALA A 261 -5.19 20.03 3.17
C ALA A 261 -4.50 19.08 2.17
N GLU A 262 -4.43 19.48 0.91
CA GLU A 262 -3.88 18.68 -0.17
C GLU A 262 -2.83 19.49 -0.92
N SER A 263 -1.67 18.87 -1.16
CA SER A 263 -0.63 19.41 -2.02
C SER A 263 -0.06 18.28 -2.87
N TYR A 264 0.05 18.51 -4.17
CA TYR A 264 0.61 17.57 -5.14
C TYR A 264 1.72 18.25 -5.91
N THR A 265 2.91 17.64 -5.96
CA THR A 265 4.05 18.17 -6.71
C THR A 265 4.46 17.18 -7.78
N SER A 266 4.57 17.67 -9.02
CA SER A 266 5.02 16.88 -10.16
C SER A 266 5.77 17.77 -11.14
N ASN A 267 6.88 17.27 -11.69
CA ASN A 267 7.70 17.98 -12.68
C ASN A 267 8.01 19.44 -12.27
N GLY A 268 8.32 19.67 -11.00
CA GLY A 268 8.67 20.99 -10.45
C GLY A 268 7.51 21.97 -10.25
N LEU A 269 6.28 21.58 -10.58
CA LEU A 269 5.06 22.34 -10.29
C LEU A 269 4.33 21.77 -9.09
N THR A 270 3.88 22.64 -8.19
CA THR A 270 3.13 22.30 -6.98
C THR A 270 1.71 22.84 -7.08
N PHE A 271 0.74 21.96 -6.84
CA PHE A 271 -0.69 22.22 -6.81
C PHE A 271 -1.15 22.15 -5.36
N THR A 272 -1.68 23.24 -4.82
CA THR A 272 -2.14 23.30 -3.43
C THR A 272 -3.61 23.65 -3.39
N LEU A 273 -4.42 22.84 -2.70
CA LEU A 273 -5.84 23.10 -2.48
C LEU A 273 -6.00 24.32 -1.56
N THR A 274 -6.75 25.34 -1.98
CA THR A 274 -6.91 26.61 -1.25
C THR A 274 -8.31 26.81 -0.66
N ASN A 275 -9.20 25.82 -0.79
CA ASN A 275 -10.54 25.89 -0.21
C ASN A 275 -10.51 26.02 1.32
N THR A 276 -11.48 26.76 1.85
CA THR A 276 -11.78 26.79 3.28
C THR A 276 -12.67 25.61 3.66
N ASN A 277 -12.45 25.09 4.88
CA ASN A 277 -13.32 24.09 5.48
C ASN A 277 -14.31 24.73 6.46
N PRO A 278 -15.53 24.18 6.61
CA PRO A 278 -16.12 23.10 5.81
C PRO A 278 -16.52 23.58 4.41
N ILE A 279 -16.60 22.66 3.46
CA ILE A 279 -17.11 22.90 2.11
C ILE A 279 -18.60 22.53 2.00
N SER A 280 -19.32 23.22 1.12
CA SER A 280 -20.73 22.95 0.80
C SER A 280 -20.91 21.67 -0.01
N SER A 281 -22.16 21.23 -0.18
CA SER A 281 -22.50 20.07 -1.03
C SER A 281 -22.29 20.32 -2.54
N SER A 282 -22.04 21.56 -2.94
CA SER A 282 -21.62 21.92 -4.29
C SER A 282 -20.79 23.18 -4.26
N GLY A 283 -19.85 23.32 -5.18
CA GLY A 283 -18.98 24.49 -5.27
C GLY A 283 -17.85 24.27 -6.25
N ASN A 284 -16.73 24.98 -6.06
CA ASN A 284 -15.53 24.80 -6.84
C ASN A 284 -14.34 24.41 -5.95
N LEU A 285 -13.62 23.32 -6.29
CA LEU A 285 -12.31 23.05 -5.72
C LEU A 285 -11.30 23.98 -6.40
N THR A 286 -10.61 24.79 -5.63
CA THR A 286 -9.64 25.76 -6.13
C THR A 286 -8.24 25.33 -5.77
N TYR A 287 -7.38 25.18 -6.77
CA TYR A 287 -5.96 24.89 -6.58
C TYR A 287 -5.14 26.10 -7.01
N SER A 288 -4.17 26.48 -6.18
CA SER A 288 -3.08 27.37 -6.58
C SER A 288 -1.91 26.54 -7.11
N ILE A 289 -1.39 26.91 -8.27
CA ILE A 289 -0.26 26.26 -8.92
C ILE A 289 0.92 27.22 -8.88
N SER A 290 2.08 26.73 -8.47
CA SER A 290 3.33 27.48 -8.51
C SER A 290 4.54 26.58 -8.71
N GLY A 291 5.61 27.11 -9.31
CA GLY A 291 6.90 26.43 -9.44
C GLY A 291 7.51 26.56 -10.83
N THR A 292 8.68 25.95 -11.01
CA THR A 292 9.38 25.91 -12.30
C THR A 292 9.21 24.53 -12.91
N TYR A 293 8.60 24.46 -14.09
CA TYR A 293 8.34 23.19 -14.74
C TYR A 293 9.64 22.55 -15.23
N THR A 294 9.91 21.32 -14.79
CA THR A 294 11.13 20.56 -15.11
C THR A 294 10.87 19.34 -16.00
N GLY A 295 9.61 19.11 -16.37
CA GLY A 295 9.24 18.02 -17.28
C GLY A 295 9.59 18.33 -18.73
N THR A 296 9.23 17.43 -19.63
CA THR A 296 9.47 17.58 -21.08
C THR A 296 8.69 18.77 -21.64
N ASP A 297 9.33 19.52 -22.54
CA ASP A 297 8.70 20.59 -23.32
C ASP A 297 7.42 20.11 -23.99
N LYS A 298 6.41 20.99 -24.00
CA LYS A 298 5.03 20.73 -24.44
C LYS A 298 4.29 19.68 -23.62
N GLY A 299 4.71 19.44 -22.38
CA GLY A 299 4.09 18.45 -21.50
C GLY A 299 2.79 18.88 -20.83
N MET A 300 2.19 17.92 -20.12
CA MET A 300 0.98 18.08 -19.32
C MET A 300 1.16 17.38 -17.98
N ILE A 301 0.57 17.94 -16.93
CA ILE A 301 0.44 17.28 -15.64
C ILE A 301 -1.02 16.87 -15.46
N SER A 302 -1.26 15.60 -15.15
CA SER A 302 -2.59 15.07 -14.82
C SER A 302 -2.51 14.26 -13.54
N PHE A 303 -3.42 14.51 -12.60
CA PHE A 303 -3.55 13.74 -11.36
C PHE A 303 -5.00 13.69 -10.89
N THR A 304 -5.30 12.77 -9.97
CA THR A 304 -6.62 12.67 -9.32
C THR A 304 -6.49 13.16 -7.89
N THR A 305 -7.37 14.09 -7.50
CA THR A 305 -7.39 14.67 -6.17
C THR A 305 -7.92 13.69 -5.14
N GLN A 306 -7.71 13.98 -3.87
CA GLN A 306 -8.25 13.15 -2.78
C GLN A 306 -9.79 13.06 -2.81
N ALA A 307 -10.45 14.15 -3.24
CA ALA A 307 -11.89 14.19 -3.48
C ALA A 307 -12.35 13.37 -4.71
N GLY A 308 -11.43 12.88 -5.54
CA GLY A 308 -11.73 12.09 -6.74
C GLY A 308 -11.83 12.89 -8.04
N CYS A 309 -11.56 14.20 -8.02
CA CYS A 309 -11.58 15.02 -9.23
C CYS A 309 -10.29 14.83 -10.04
N THR A 310 -10.38 14.86 -11.37
CA THR A 310 -9.18 14.90 -12.21
C THR A 310 -8.75 16.35 -12.46
N VAL A 311 -7.49 16.66 -12.15
CA VAL A 311 -6.82 17.92 -12.52
C VAL A 311 -5.95 17.67 -13.74
N LYS A 312 -6.01 18.56 -14.74
CA LYS A 312 -5.18 18.49 -15.96
C LYS A 312 -4.59 19.85 -16.31
N PHE A 313 -3.30 20.08 -16.02
CA PHE A 313 -2.57 21.32 -16.36
C PHE A 313 -1.71 21.16 -17.60
N GLY A 314 -2.02 21.94 -18.63
CA GLY A 314 -1.44 21.84 -19.97
C GLY A 314 -2.54 21.83 -21.04
N VAL A 315 -2.13 21.66 -22.30
CA VAL A 315 -3.05 21.60 -23.46
C VAL A 315 -3.28 20.15 -23.86
N THR A 316 -4.56 19.77 -24.05
CA THR A 316 -4.94 18.48 -24.65
C THR A 316 -5.39 18.74 -26.08
N TYR A 317 -4.79 18.07 -27.06
CA TYR A 317 -5.24 18.16 -28.47
C TYR A 317 -6.03 16.91 -28.85
N THR A 318 -7.19 17.11 -29.47
CA THR A 318 -7.96 16.03 -30.10
C THR A 318 -8.06 16.34 -31.58
N ALA A 319 -7.46 15.50 -32.43
CA ALA A 319 -7.51 15.65 -33.87
C ALA A 319 -8.58 14.71 -34.47
N SER A 320 -9.59 15.27 -35.12
CA SER A 320 -10.58 14.53 -35.88
C SER A 320 -10.28 14.66 -37.37
N TYR A 321 -10.35 13.55 -38.08
CA TYR A 321 -10.18 13.49 -39.53
C TYR A 321 -11.47 12.97 -40.15
N SER A 322 -11.96 13.67 -41.17
CA SER A 322 -13.09 13.20 -41.98
C SER A 322 -12.67 13.10 -43.44
N PHE A 323 -13.13 12.05 -44.10
CA PHE A 323 -12.79 11.72 -45.48
C PHE A 323 -14.06 11.76 -46.32
N ASN A 324 -14.01 12.55 -47.39
CA ASN A 324 -15.04 12.54 -48.41
C ASN A 324 -14.50 11.89 -49.68
N ILE A 325 -15.21 10.90 -50.20
CA ILE A 325 -14.87 10.21 -51.44
C ILE A 325 -15.76 10.73 -52.56
N SER A 326 -15.16 11.42 -53.53
CA SER A 326 -15.84 11.83 -54.76
C SER A 326 -15.33 10.98 -55.93
N SER A 327 -16.20 10.15 -56.50
CA SER A 327 -15.92 9.43 -57.75
C SER A 327 -16.17 10.36 -58.95
N TYR A 328 -15.21 10.47 -59.86
CA TYR A 328 -15.42 11.15 -61.14
C TYR A 328 -15.63 10.09 -62.24
N ASN A 329 -16.86 9.99 -62.74
CA ASN A 329 -17.26 9.30 -63.98
C ASN A 329 -16.49 8.02 -64.34
N GLY A 330 -16.65 6.94 -63.55
CA GLY A 330 -16.29 5.58 -63.98
C GLY A 330 -14.80 5.33 -64.26
N VAL A 331 -13.90 6.23 -63.87
CA VAL A 331 -12.45 5.99 -63.95
C VAL A 331 -11.97 5.40 -62.64
N SER A 332 -11.05 4.44 -62.71
CA SER A 332 -10.41 3.71 -61.60
C SER A 332 -9.55 4.57 -60.64
N ASN A 333 -9.72 5.89 -60.67
CA ASN A 333 -8.93 6.85 -59.92
C ASN A 333 -9.85 7.79 -59.14
N GLY A 334 -9.78 7.74 -57.80
CA GLY A 334 -10.55 8.58 -56.90
C GLY A 334 -9.68 9.60 -56.16
N THR A 335 -10.25 10.75 -55.84
CA THR A 335 -9.62 11.75 -54.96
C THR A 335 -10.27 11.69 -53.58
N PHE A 336 -9.47 11.50 -52.54
CA PHE A 336 -9.92 11.56 -51.15
C PHE A 336 -9.68 12.96 -50.61
N ASN A 337 -10.74 13.62 -50.15
CA ASN A 337 -10.61 14.91 -49.47
C ASN A 337 -10.57 14.66 -47.96
N VAL A 338 -9.42 14.96 -47.34
CA VAL A 338 -9.24 14.88 -45.90
C VAL A 338 -9.50 16.25 -45.27
N TYR A 339 -10.48 16.31 -44.37
CA TYR A 339 -10.74 17.48 -43.54
C TYR A 339 -10.26 17.17 -42.12
N GLN A 340 -9.40 18.04 -41.60
CA GLN A 340 -8.84 17.92 -40.27
C GLN A 340 -9.46 18.97 -39.36
N SER A 341 -9.92 18.57 -38.18
CA SER A 341 -10.33 19.48 -37.13
C SER A 341 -9.60 19.15 -35.82
N TYR A 342 -9.11 20.17 -35.14
CA TYR A 342 -8.53 20.08 -33.81
C TYR A 342 -9.50 20.68 -32.81
N SER A 343 -9.75 19.95 -31.73
CA SER A 343 -10.43 20.47 -30.55
C SER A 343 -9.53 20.35 -29.33
N SER A 344 -9.52 21.37 -28.48
CA SER A 344 -8.69 21.44 -27.28
C SER A 344 -9.50 21.87 -26.06
N ASN A 345 -8.93 21.67 -24.87
CA ASN A 345 -9.49 22.19 -23.61
C ASN A 345 -9.40 23.72 -23.49
N ASP A 346 -8.70 24.39 -24.41
CA ASP A 346 -8.77 25.83 -24.68
C ASP A 346 -9.57 26.08 -25.98
N PRO A 347 -10.79 26.63 -25.91
CA PRO A 347 -11.63 26.87 -27.09
C PRO A 347 -10.99 27.80 -28.14
N SER A 348 -10.06 28.67 -27.73
CA SER A 348 -9.39 29.60 -28.65
C SER A 348 -8.40 28.91 -29.59
N LEU A 349 -8.03 27.66 -29.30
CA LEU A 349 -7.10 26.85 -30.09
C LEU A 349 -7.79 25.84 -31.00
N ASN A 350 -9.13 25.83 -31.04
CA ASN A 350 -9.89 24.97 -31.94
C ASN A 350 -9.72 25.45 -33.39
N TYR A 351 -9.37 24.54 -34.30
CA TYR A 351 -9.21 24.85 -35.71
C TYR A 351 -9.83 23.75 -36.57
N ALA A 352 -10.65 24.13 -37.56
CA ALA A 352 -11.11 23.21 -38.60
C ALA A 352 -10.55 23.68 -39.95
N SER A 353 -9.80 22.80 -40.62
CA SER A 353 -9.33 23.07 -41.97
C SER A 353 -10.53 23.14 -42.91
N THR A 354 -10.77 24.33 -43.47
CA THR A 354 -11.78 24.54 -44.53
C THR A 354 -11.27 24.11 -45.90
N VAL A 355 -9.96 23.95 -46.06
CA VAL A 355 -9.32 23.48 -47.28
C VAL A 355 -9.08 21.97 -47.17
N PRO A 356 -9.72 21.13 -47.99
CA PRO A 356 -9.45 19.71 -48.01
C PRO A 356 -8.05 19.45 -48.56
N LYS A 357 -7.30 18.55 -47.94
CA LYS A 357 -6.11 17.95 -48.57
C LYS A 357 -6.56 16.81 -49.47
N SER A 358 -6.25 16.91 -50.75
CA SER A 358 -6.58 15.90 -51.75
C SER A 358 -5.47 14.83 -51.83
N VAL A 359 -5.80 13.59 -51.49
CA VAL A 359 -4.91 12.43 -51.65
C VAL A 359 -5.35 11.63 -52.87
N TRP A 360 -4.40 11.32 -53.75
CA TRP A 360 -4.65 10.56 -54.98
C TRP A 360 -4.32 9.08 -54.75
N VAL A 361 -5.26 8.19 -55.07
CA VAL A 361 -5.08 6.74 -54.91
C VAL A 361 -5.46 6.04 -56.22
N PRO A 362 -4.53 5.35 -56.88
CA PRO A 362 -4.86 4.47 -58.01
C PRO A 362 -5.54 3.21 -57.48
N LEU A 363 -6.76 2.92 -57.95
CA LEU A 363 -7.53 1.75 -57.50
C LEU A 363 -7.60 0.72 -58.61
N ASN A 364 -6.98 -0.44 -58.38
CA ASN A 364 -7.12 -1.57 -59.30
C ASN A 364 -8.46 -2.27 -59.08
N GLY A 365 -9.46 -1.90 -59.89
CA GLY A 365 -10.50 -2.83 -60.33
C GLY A 365 -11.79 -2.93 -59.53
N ASN A 366 -12.11 -2.04 -58.59
CA ASN A 366 -13.43 -2.02 -57.94
C ASN A 366 -14.08 -0.64 -57.94
N TYR A 367 -15.36 -0.60 -58.31
CA TYR A 367 -16.20 0.59 -58.29
C TYR A 367 -16.42 1.05 -56.84
N ILE A 368 -16.01 2.28 -56.51
CA ILE A 368 -16.39 2.91 -55.24
C ILE A 368 -17.72 3.65 -55.43
N THR A 369 -18.73 3.30 -54.64
CA THR A 369 -19.93 4.12 -54.47
C THR A 369 -19.66 5.25 -53.48
N THR A 370 -20.16 6.45 -53.78
CA THR A 370 -20.04 7.66 -52.95
C THR A 370 -20.37 7.40 -51.47
N GLY A 371 -19.54 7.87 -50.55
CA GLY A 371 -19.74 7.73 -49.10
C GLY A 371 -18.81 8.62 -48.28
N SER A 372 -19.23 8.92 -47.04
CA SER A 372 -18.48 9.68 -46.04
C SER A 372 -18.01 8.76 -44.91
N ALA A 373 -16.73 8.84 -44.54
CA ALA A 373 -16.17 8.12 -43.39
C ALA A 373 -15.43 9.09 -42.46
N SER A 374 -15.51 8.85 -41.15
CA SER A 374 -14.81 9.64 -40.14
C SER A 374 -13.91 8.75 -39.28
N CYS A 375 -12.76 9.29 -38.90
CA CYS A 375 -11.84 8.68 -37.93
C CYS A 375 -11.36 9.73 -36.93
N THR A 376 -11.46 9.39 -35.64
CA THR A 376 -10.99 10.25 -34.55
C THR A 376 -9.67 9.71 -34.02
N ILE A 377 -8.62 10.54 -34.01
CA ILE A 377 -7.32 10.19 -33.41
C ILE A 377 -7.14 11.08 -32.18
N THR A 378 -7.16 10.47 -31.00
CA THR A 378 -6.86 11.17 -29.75
C THR A 378 -5.36 11.01 -29.50
N GLY A 379 -4.61 12.10 -29.38
CA GLY A 379 -3.15 12.07 -29.26
C GLY A 379 -2.58 13.24 -28.45
N TYR A 380 -1.43 13.02 -27.83
CA TYR A 380 -0.86 13.95 -26.85
C TYR A 380 0.08 15.02 -27.45
N ASN A 381 0.23 15.05 -28.77
CA ASN A 381 1.08 15.99 -29.49
C ASN A 381 0.37 16.56 -30.73
N HIS A 382 0.78 17.75 -31.17
CA HIS A 382 0.52 18.28 -32.52
C HIS A 382 1.20 17.38 -33.56
N GLY A 383 0.67 16.18 -33.77
CA GLY A 383 1.10 15.28 -34.83
C GLY A 383 0.39 15.65 -36.12
N TYR A 384 1.16 16.05 -37.12
CA TYR A 384 0.67 16.13 -38.49
C TYR A 384 0.58 14.71 -39.04
N VAL A 385 -0.61 14.22 -39.35
CA VAL A 385 -0.76 12.96 -40.10
C VAL A 385 -0.62 13.29 -41.57
N ASP A 386 0.58 13.09 -42.13
CA ASP A 386 0.78 13.16 -43.57
C ASP A 386 0.46 11.81 -44.21
N PHE A 387 -0.53 11.83 -45.10
CA PHE A 387 -0.82 10.73 -46.00
C PHE A 387 0.17 10.78 -47.17
N PHE A 388 1.30 10.07 -47.07
CA PHE A 388 2.23 9.95 -48.19
C PHE A 388 1.62 9.05 -49.28
N GLY A 389 1.12 9.67 -50.35
CA GLY A 389 0.82 8.95 -51.59
C GLY A 389 2.12 8.56 -52.28
N GLN A 390 2.55 7.30 -52.16
CA GLN A 390 3.61 6.78 -53.04
C GLN A 390 3.00 6.40 -54.40
N HIS A 391 3.64 6.87 -55.47
CA HIS A 391 3.37 6.45 -56.84
C HIS A 391 3.62 4.93 -56.96
N LEU A 392 2.54 4.13 -56.95
CA LEU A 392 2.62 2.72 -57.33
C LEU A 392 2.74 2.64 -58.85
N LEU A 393 3.95 2.31 -59.34
CA LEU A 393 4.16 1.92 -60.74
C LEU A 393 3.51 0.55 -60.98
N SER A 394 2.90 0.40 -62.16
CA SER A 394 2.03 -0.72 -62.52
C SER A 394 2.69 -2.09 -62.36
N GLY A 395 1.99 -3.03 -61.70
CA GLY A 395 2.22 -4.47 -61.88
C GLY A 395 2.78 -5.27 -60.69
N GLN A 396 2.79 -4.76 -59.47
CA GLN A 396 3.19 -5.54 -58.29
C GLN A 396 1.98 -5.76 -57.35
N ASN A 397 1.56 -7.02 -57.18
CA ASN A 397 0.74 -7.44 -56.04
C ASN A 397 1.63 -7.38 -54.79
N ALA A 398 1.51 -6.32 -54.00
CA ALA A 398 2.20 -6.23 -52.71
C ALA A 398 1.43 -7.04 -51.66
N ASN A 399 1.74 -8.33 -51.56
CA ASN A 399 1.57 -9.06 -50.30
C ASN A 399 2.67 -8.57 -49.35
N PHE A 400 2.33 -7.75 -48.36
CA PHE A 400 3.27 -7.40 -47.30
C PHE A 400 3.42 -8.56 -46.32
N ASN A 401 4.32 -9.49 -46.64
CA ASN A 401 4.93 -10.39 -45.66
C ASN A 401 6.38 -9.95 -45.40
N ASN A 402 6.73 -9.97 -44.13
CA ASN A 402 7.84 -9.34 -43.40
C ASN A 402 9.27 -9.47 -43.99
N SER A 403 10.15 -8.58 -43.52
CA SER A 403 11.60 -8.76 -43.21
C SER A 403 12.67 -8.02 -44.05
N SER A 404 13.59 -7.38 -43.30
CA SER A 404 15.00 -7.04 -43.60
C SER A 404 15.35 -5.78 -44.45
N ASN A 405 15.55 -4.61 -43.80
CA ASN A 405 16.80 -3.80 -43.77
C ASN A 405 16.56 -2.42 -43.08
N PRO A 406 17.51 -1.84 -42.31
CA PRO A 406 17.32 -0.57 -41.61
C PRO A 406 17.62 0.60 -42.54
N LEU A 407 16.69 1.56 -42.64
CA LEU A 407 16.92 2.83 -43.35
C LEU A 407 17.32 3.94 -42.38
N THR A 408 18.34 4.69 -42.75
CA THR A 408 19.05 5.68 -41.95
C THR A 408 18.25 6.97 -41.73
N GLN A 409 18.50 7.56 -40.55
CA GLN A 409 17.91 8.75 -39.96
C GLN A 409 18.03 10.00 -40.87
N ASN A 410 16.94 10.77 -41.00
CA ASN A 410 16.96 12.13 -41.55
C ASN A 410 16.29 13.11 -40.58
N THR A 411 16.78 14.34 -40.54
CA THR A 411 16.81 15.29 -39.39
C THR A 411 15.49 15.95 -38.99
N TYR A 412 14.33 15.36 -39.26
CA TYR A 412 13.04 15.77 -38.68
C TYR A 412 12.27 14.53 -38.25
N GLY A 413 12.35 14.21 -36.97
CA GLY A 413 11.85 12.96 -36.42
C GLY A 413 10.32 12.90 -36.36
N THR A 414 9.75 11.94 -37.07
CA THR A 414 8.62 11.09 -36.65
C THR A 414 8.59 9.87 -37.57
N TRP A 415 8.80 8.68 -37.00
CA TRP A 415 8.57 7.41 -37.69
C TRP A 415 7.05 7.23 -37.84
N ILE A 416 6.58 7.06 -39.08
CA ILE A 416 5.22 6.57 -39.35
C ILE A 416 5.36 5.07 -39.64
N GLU A 417 5.15 4.24 -38.62
CA GLU A 417 4.81 2.84 -38.87
C GLU A 417 3.38 2.79 -39.41
N ALA A 418 3.22 2.18 -40.59
CA ALA A 418 1.91 1.89 -41.15
C ALA A 418 1.15 0.98 -40.17
N CYS A 419 0.01 1.46 -39.67
CA CYS A 419 -0.84 0.68 -38.76
C CYS A 419 -1.31 -0.61 -39.43
N TYR A 420 -0.97 -1.73 -38.80
CA TYR A 420 -1.45 -3.07 -39.11
C TYR A 420 -2.94 -3.20 -38.76
N GLY A 421 -3.74 -3.70 -39.71
CA GLY A 421 -5.07 -4.26 -39.44
C GLY A 421 -6.25 -3.42 -39.92
N CYS A 422 -6.42 -3.24 -41.24
CA CYS A 422 -7.73 -2.91 -41.80
C CYS A 422 -8.43 -4.22 -42.22
N SER A 423 -9.60 -4.51 -41.64
CA SER A 423 -10.54 -5.49 -42.23
C SER A 423 -11.20 -4.89 -43.49
N PRO A 424 -11.59 -5.70 -44.48
CA PRO A 424 -12.23 -5.20 -45.69
C PRO A 424 -13.58 -4.55 -45.37
N ILE A 425 -13.78 -3.32 -45.84
CA ILE A 425 -15.08 -2.65 -45.77
C ILE A 425 -16.00 -3.28 -46.82
N THR A 426 -17.12 -3.85 -46.37
CA THR A 426 -18.30 -4.06 -47.22
C THR A 426 -19.30 -2.96 -46.87
N THR A 427 -19.58 -2.05 -47.79
CA THR A 427 -20.70 -1.12 -47.65
C THR A 427 -21.68 -1.33 -48.79
N THR A 428 -22.90 -1.72 -48.43
CA THR A 428 -24.09 -1.42 -49.22
C THR A 428 -24.80 -0.28 -48.49
N ASN A 429 -24.73 0.91 -49.08
CA ASN A 429 -25.46 2.14 -48.70
C ASN A 429 -25.53 2.47 -47.19
N GLY A 430 -24.54 3.19 -46.69
CA GLY A 430 -24.60 3.80 -45.36
C GLY A 430 -23.24 4.35 -44.91
N SER A 431 -23.25 5.54 -44.31
CA SER A 431 -22.10 6.18 -43.66
C SER A 431 -21.48 5.25 -42.61
N GLY A 432 -20.24 4.82 -42.82
CA GLY A 432 -19.48 4.01 -41.86
C GLY A 432 -18.45 4.86 -41.10
N SER A 433 -18.26 4.60 -39.81
CA SER A 433 -17.19 5.19 -38.99
C SER A 433 -16.03 4.19 -38.87
N LEU A 434 -14.79 4.66 -39.04
CA LEU A 434 -13.57 3.88 -38.85
C LEU A 434 -12.88 4.39 -37.58
N THR A 435 -12.81 3.60 -36.51
CA THR A 435 -12.12 3.99 -35.28
C THR A 435 -10.68 3.48 -35.31
N LEU A 436 -9.69 4.35 -35.57
CA LEU A 436 -8.27 4.01 -35.43
C LEU A 436 -7.82 4.34 -33.99
N THR A 437 -7.42 3.32 -33.24
CA THR A 437 -6.86 3.50 -31.90
C THR A 437 -5.35 3.71 -32.03
N TYR A 438 -4.87 4.91 -31.71
CA TYR A 438 -3.44 5.19 -31.62
C TYR A 438 -2.93 4.67 -30.28
N ILE A 439 -2.07 3.64 -30.32
CA ILE A 439 -1.38 3.11 -29.15
C ILE A 439 0.09 3.53 -29.28
N HIS A 440 0.52 4.48 -28.45
CA HIS A 440 1.94 4.83 -28.32
C HIS A 440 2.55 3.96 -27.20
N PRO A 441 3.78 3.44 -27.33
CA PRO A 441 4.57 3.01 -26.17
C PRO A 441 4.96 4.19 -25.27
#